data_AF-A0A956XRK9-F1
#
_entry.id   AF-A0A956XRK9-F1
#
_cell.length_a   1.000
_cell.length_b   1.000
_cell.length_c   1.000
_cell.angle_alpha   90.00
_cell.angle_beta   90.00
_cell.angle_gamma   90.00
#
_symmetry.space_group_name_H-M   'P 1'
#
loop_
_entity.id
_entity.type
_entity.pdbx_description
1 polymer ?
#
loop_
_entity_poly.entity_id
_entity_poly.type
_entity_poly.pdbx_seq_one_letter_code
_entity_poly.pdbx_strand_id
1 'polypeptide(L)'
;MNRLWIKLSIAVGIIIIFSNVFIGVAMLLIHQTAITEYILQLKELAIANDLPFPNNPITFVIRRYNGIMLGLLVASSAAVVFGIIVNWLLTTPLMRLADHVRQYGKSDLSNRVQVEGSREIREVAQAFNEVAANLEHTEQLRRSLVSDVAHELRTPLSVLQANTLAILDGVVPNDDDQIAKIYNQTRHLTRLVNDLHELSLAEAKAMT
;
A
#
# COMPACT_ATOMS: atom_id res chain seq x y z
N MET A 1 24.09 0.02 -1.77
CA MET A 1 23.57 -0.53 -3.03
C MET A 1 22.67 -1.73 -2.70
N ASN A 2 21.35 -1.58 -2.81
CA ASN A 2 20.37 -2.52 -2.24
C ASN A 2 20.46 -3.91 -2.89
N ARG A 3 20.63 -4.97 -2.08
CA ARG A 3 20.65 -6.38 -2.54
C ARG A 3 19.41 -6.80 -3.34
N LEU A 4 18.29 -6.07 -3.18
CA LEU A 4 17.05 -6.27 -3.91
C LEU A 4 17.18 -5.98 -5.42
N TRP A 5 17.92 -4.92 -5.77
CA TRP A 5 18.14 -4.53 -7.17
C TRP A 5 18.96 -5.56 -7.94
N ILE A 6 19.98 -6.13 -7.28
CA ILE A 6 20.84 -7.16 -7.86
C ILE A 6 20.00 -8.43 -8.14
N LYS A 7 19.19 -8.86 -7.17
CA LYS A 7 18.31 -10.03 -7.34
C LYS A 7 17.29 -9.83 -8.45
N LEU A 8 16.69 -8.64 -8.54
CA LEU A 8 15.70 -8.32 -9.59
C LEU A 8 16.34 -8.29 -10.98
N SER A 9 17.51 -7.64 -11.12
CA SER A 9 18.25 -7.59 -12.39
C SER A 9 18.68 -8.97 -12.87
N ILE A 10 19.08 -9.85 -11.94
CA ILE A 10 19.44 -11.24 -12.26
C ILE A 10 18.20 -12.03 -12.72
N ALA A 11 17.09 -11.95 -11.98
CA ALA A 11 15.85 -12.65 -12.34
C ALA A 11 15.33 -12.21 -13.72
N VAL A 12 15.38 -10.92 -14.02
CA VAL A 12 15.04 -10.37 -15.34
C VAL A 12 15.96 -10.90 -16.43
N GLY A 13 17.28 -10.87 -16.19
CA GLY A 13 18.25 -11.39 -17.15
C GLY A 13 17.94 -12.85 -17.49
N ILE A 14 17.61 -13.66 -16.48
CA ILE A 14 17.21 -15.05 -16.67
C ILE A 14 15.93 -15.15 -17.52
N ILE A 15 14.90 -14.36 -17.24
CA ILE A 15 13.64 -14.37 -18.01
C ILE A 15 13.87 -14.00 -19.48
N ILE A 16 14.66 -12.95 -19.75
CA ILE A 16 14.98 -12.53 -21.12
C ILE A 16 15.75 -13.63 -21.85
N ILE A 17 16.78 -14.19 -21.20
CA ILE A 17 17.58 -15.27 -21.77
C ILE A 17 16.68 -16.47 -22.06
N PHE A 18 15.86 -16.89 -21.11
CA PHE A 18 14.99 -18.06 -21.28
C PHE A 18 13.95 -17.85 -22.39
N SER A 19 13.33 -16.67 -22.44
CA SER A 19 12.38 -16.30 -23.49
C SER A 19 13.04 -16.29 -24.87
N ASN A 20 14.18 -15.64 -25.01
CA ASN A 20 14.89 -15.54 -26.29
C ASN A 20 15.46 -16.89 -26.74
N VAL A 21 15.94 -17.73 -25.81
CA VAL A 21 16.38 -19.10 -26.09
C VAL A 21 15.19 -19.94 -26.57
N PHE A 22 14.04 -19.84 -25.90
CA PHE A 22 12.82 -20.55 -26.31
C PHE A 22 12.37 -20.13 -27.72
N ILE A 23 12.31 -18.82 -28.00
CA ILE A 23 11.99 -18.28 -29.32
C ILE A 23 12.99 -18.78 -30.37
N GLY A 24 14.29 -18.75 -30.06
CA GLY A 24 15.35 -19.22 -30.97
C GLY A 24 15.22 -20.71 -31.30
N VAL A 25 15.00 -21.56 -30.30
CA VAL A 25 14.82 -23.02 -30.48
C VAL A 25 13.57 -23.31 -31.28
N ALA A 26 12.43 -22.67 -30.94
CA ALA A 26 11.18 -22.83 -31.68
C ALA A 26 11.35 -22.39 -33.15
N MET A 27 12.02 -21.25 -33.38
CA MET A 27 12.25 -20.75 -34.74
C MET A 27 13.18 -21.67 -35.54
N LEU A 28 14.18 -22.27 -34.90
CA LEU A 28 15.10 -23.21 -35.55
C LEU A 28 14.38 -24.50 -35.98
N LEU A 29 13.47 -25.02 -35.15
CA LEU A 29 12.63 -26.18 -35.51
C LEU A 29 11.71 -25.84 -36.69
N ILE A 30 11.02 -24.70 -36.64
CA ILE A 30 10.13 -24.25 -37.72
C ILE A 30 10.91 -24.00 -39.02
N HIS A 31 12.11 -23.43 -38.93
CA HIS A 31 12.97 -23.20 -40.09
C HIS A 31 13.41 -24.51 -40.76
N GLN A 32 13.81 -25.51 -39.95
CA GLN A 32 14.26 -26.81 -40.45
C GLN A 32 13.14 -27.56 -41.17
N THR A 33 11.93 -27.59 -40.61
CA THR A 33 10.77 -28.24 -41.24
C THR A 33 10.37 -27.53 -42.53
N ALA A 34 10.30 -26.20 -42.52
CA ALA A 34 9.91 -25.41 -43.69
C ALA A 34 10.89 -25.54 -44.87
N ILE A 35 12.21 -25.58 -44.60
CA ILE A 35 13.20 -25.83 -45.65
C ILE A 35 13.00 -27.22 -46.25
N THR A 36 12.75 -28.22 -45.41
CA THR A 36 12.61 -29.62 -45.86
C THR A 36 11.39 -29.79 -46.75
N GLU A 37 10.23 -29.24 -46.33
CA GLU A 37 8.99 -29.24 -47.12
C GLU A 37 9.17 -28.49 -48.45
N TYR A 38 9.81 -27.32 -48.42
CA TYR A 38 10.05 -26.52 -49.61
C TYR A 38 10.96 -27.22 -50.63
N ILE A 39 12.05 -27.84 -50.17
CA ILE A 39 12.96 -28.61 -51.04
C ILE A 39 12.24 -29.82 -51.62
N LEU A 40 11.42 -30.52 -50.84
CA LEU A 40 10.67 -31.69 -51.30
C LEU A 40 9.67 -31.29 -52.40
N GLN A 41 8.91 -30.22 -52.20
CA GLN A 41 7.96 -29.72 -53.19
C GLN A 41 8.65 -29.28 -54.48
N LEU A 42 9.78 -28.58 -54.39
CA LEU A 42 10.57 -28.23 -55.56
C LEU A 42 11.13 -29.45 -56.29
N LYS A 43 11.50 -30.51 -55.57
CA LYS A 43 11.93 -31.80 -56.14
C LYS A 43 10.84 -32.50 -56.91
N GLU A 44 9.65 -32.61 -56.35
CA GLU A 44 8.54 -33.23 -57.06
C GLU A 44 8.17 -32.44 -58.33
N LEU A 45 8.12 -31.11 -58.27
CA LEU A 45 7.83 -30.26 -59.42
C LEU A 45 8.91 -30.33 -60.51
N ALA A 46 10.19 -30.36 -60.12
CA ALA A 46 11.30 -30.46 -61.07
C ALA A 46 11.33 -31.83 -61.77
N ILE A 47 11.12 -32.92 -61.02
CA ILE A 47 11.05 -34.28 -61.56
C ILE A 47 9.85 -34.45 -62.49
N ALA A 48 8.68 -33.92 -62.12
CA ALA A 48 7.46 -34.04 -62.92
C ALA A 48 7.51 -33.30 -64.26
N ASN A 49 8.32 -32.24 -64.37
CA ASN A 49 8.40 -31.38 -65.55
C ASN A 49 9.77 -31.43 -66.27
N ASP A 50 10.65 -32.36 -65.88
CA ASP A 50 12.04 -32.47 -66.37
C ASP A 50 12.81 -31.13 -66.32
N LEU A 51 12.54 -30.34 -65.26
CA LEU A 51 13.19 -29.04 -65.07
C LEU A 51 14.49 -29.21 -64.29
N PRO A 52 15.56 -28.46 -64.63
CA PRO A 52 16.76 -28.44 -63.85
C PRO A 52 16.49 -27.91 -62.45
N PHE A 53 17.09 -28.55 -61.46
CA PHE A 53 17.01 -28.12 -60.07
C PHE A 53 17.61 -26.71 -59.90
N PRO A 54 16.87 -25.74 -59.33
CA PRO A 54 17.40 -24.42 -59.12
C PRO A 54 18.60 -24.47 -58.15
N ASN A 55 19.63 -23.69 -58.45
CA ASN A 55 20.90 -23.74 -57.71
C ASN A 55 20.82 -23.09 -56.32
N ASN A 56 19.88 -22.15 -56.10
CA ASN A 56 19.80 -21.32 -54.89
C ASN A 56 18.38 -21.15 -54.25
N PRO A 57 17.51 -22.16 -54.20
CA PRO A 57 16.11 -21.98 -53.77
C PRO A 57 15.99 -21.54 -52.29
N ILE A 58 16.99 -21.85 -51.47
CA ILE A 58 16.92 -21.75 -50.00
C ILE A 58 17.21 -20.32 -49.49
N THR A 59 17.88 -19.48 -50.29
CA THR A 59 18.37 -18.15 -49.84
C THR A 59 17.24 -17.17 -49.50
N PHE A 60 16.14 -17.20 -50.26
CA PHE A 60 14.94 -16.38 -49.99
C PHE A 60 14.27 -16.81 -48.68
N VAL A 61 14.14 -18.12 -48.46
CA VAL A 61 13.54 -18.70 -47.25
C VAL A 61 14.36 -18.29 -46.02
N ILE A 62 15.68 -18.54 -46.03
CA ILE A 62 16.58 -18.19 -44.92
C ILE A 62 16.48 -16.70 -44.57
N ARG A 63 16.50 -15.82 -45.59
CA ARG A 63 16.43 -14.36 -45.36
C ARG A 63 15.09 -13.93 -44.74
N ARG A 64 13.97 -14.54 -45.13
CA ARG A 64 12.66 -14.27 -44.54
C ARG A 64 12.60 -14.71 -43.07
N TYR A 65 13.08 -15.92 -42.77
CA TYR A 65 13.08 -16.47 -41.41
C TYR A 65 13.98 -15.67 -40.46
N ASN A 66 15.17 -15.27 -40.90
CA ASN A 66 16.08 -14.42 -40.10
C ASN A 66 15.44 -13.07 -39.72
N GLY A 67 14.68 -12.46 -40.64
CA GLY A 67 13.97 -11.21 -40.36
C GLY A 67 12.87 -11.36 -39.31
N ILE A 68 12.07 -12.44 -39.39
CA ILE A 68 11.03 -12.73 -38.39
C ILE A 68 11.64 -13.07 -37.04
N MET A 69 12.72 -13.85 -37.01
CA MET A 69 13.44 -14.21 -35.79
C MET A 69 13.96 -12.98 -35.06
N LEU A 70 14.64 -12.07 -35.79
CA LEU A 70 15.14 -10.82 -35.23
C LEU A 70 13.98 -9.97 -34.68
N GLY A 71 12.87 -9.86 -35.43
CA GLY A 71 11.68 -9.15 -34.99
C GLY A 71 11.09 -9.69 -33.68
N LEU A 72 10.97 -11.00 -33.55
CA LEU A 72 10.44 -11.65 -32.34
C LEU A 72 11.37 -11.45 -31.13
N LEU A 73 12.68 -11.57 -31.32
CA LEU A 73 13.66 -11.35 -30.25
C LEU A 73 13.64 -9.90 -29.74
N VAL A 74 13.56 -8.93 -30.66
CA VAL A 74 13.46 -7.51 -30.31
C VAL A 74 12.13 -7.23 -29.59
N ALA A 75 11.01 -7.71 -30.13
CA ALA A 75 9.69 -7.50 -29.53
C ALA A 75 9.58 -8.12 -28.12
N SER A 76 10.07 -9.36 -27.94
CA SER A 76 10.08 -10.02 -26.63
C SER A 76 10.91 -9.25 -25.62
N SER A 77 12.14 -8.88 -26.00
CA SER A 77 13.04 -8.12 -25.13
C SER A 77 12.43 -6.76 -24.74
N ALA A 78 11.82 -6.06 -25.70
CA ALA A 78 11.14 -4.80 -25.45
C ALA A 78 9.95 -4.95 -24.49
N ALA A 79 9.14 -6.01 -24.62
CA ALA A 79 8.02 -6.28 -23.74
C ALA A 79 8.45 -6.52 -22.29
N VAL A 80 9.53 -7.29 -22.06
CA VAL A 80 10.07 -7.50 -20.71
C VAL A 80 10.57 -6.19 -20.12
N VAL A 81 11.34 -5.40 -20.89
CA VAL A 81 11.83 -4.09 -20.46
C VAL A 81 10.67 -3.15 -20.09
N PHE A 82 9.63 -3.10 -20.91
CA PHE A 82 8.45 -2.30 -20.64
C PHE A 82 7.73 -2.73 -19.35
N GLY A 83 7.54 -4.04 -19.14
CA GLY A 83 6.94 -4.56 -17.92
C GLY A 83 7.72 -4.18 -16.65
N ILE A 84 9.06 -4.12 -16.73
CA ILE A 84 9.92 -3.67 -15.63
C ILE A 84 9.70 -2.20 -15.35
N ILE A 85 9.72 -1.35 -16.39
CA ILE A 85 9.50 0.08 -16.23
C ILE A 85 8.17 0.34 -15.53
N VAL A 86 7.10 -0.34 -15.94
CA VAL A 86 5.78 -0.22 -15.33
C VAL A 86 5.79 -0.68 -13.86
N ASN A 87 6.39 -1.83 -13.55
CA ASN A 87 6.50 -2.32 -12.16
C ASN A 87 7.28 -1.36 -11.25
N TRP A 88 8.32 -0.74 -11.79
CA TRP A 88 9.13 0.27 -11.10
C TRP A 88 8.36 1.56 -10.86
N LEU A 89 7.60 1.99 -11.86
CA LEU A 89 6.89 3.27 -11.84
C LEU A 89 5.61 3.23 -10.98
N LEU A 90 4.91 2.09 -10.94
CA LEU A 90 3.59 1.98 -10.28
C LEU A 90 3.62 1.11 -9.03
N THR A 91 4.08 -0.14 -9.13
CA THR A 91 3.94 -1.13 -8.05
C THR A 91 4.83 -0.83 -6.85
N THR A 92 6.08 -0.43 -7.10
CA THR A 92 7.06 -0.18 -6.03
C THR A 92 6.67 1.00 -5.12
N PRO A 93 6.31 2.19 -5.63
CA PRO A 93 5.88 3.30 -4.78
C PRO A 93 4.57 3.00 -4.03
N LEU A 94 3.62 2.29 -4.64
CA LEU A 94 2.39 1.85 -3.95
C LEU A 94 2.68 0.92 -2.77
N MET A 95 3.60 -0.04 -2.93
CA MET A 95 4.00 -0.93 -1.83
C MET A 95 4.70 -0.17 -0.71
N ARG A 96 5.57 0.79 -1.04
CA ARG A 96 6.21 1.63 -0.02
C ARG A 96 5.18 2.47 0.74
N LEU A 97 4.20 3.04 0.04
CA LEU A 97 3.10 3.77 0.66
C LEU A 97 2.32 2.85 1.61
N ALA A 98 1.94 1.65 1.14
CA ALA A 98 1.21 0.67 1.95
C ALA A 98 2.01 0.22 3.18
N ASP A 99 3.33 0.04 3.04
CA ASP A 99 4.20 -0.34 4.16
C ASP A 99 4.32 0.79 5.19
N HIS A 100 4.44 2.04 4.77
CA HIS A 100 4.42 3.19 5.68
C HIS A 100 3.08 3.26 6.42
N VAL A 101 1.96 3.14 5.71
CA VAL A 101 0.63 3.13 6.34
C VAL A 101 0.50 1.98 7.37
N ARG A 102 1.00 0.78 7.05
CA ARG A 102 0.94 -0.39 7.95
C ARG A 102 1.85 -0.29 9.17
N GLN A 103 3.07 0.25 9.01
CA GLN A 103 4.01 0.39 10.13
C GLN A 103 3.62 1.52 11.07
N TYR A 104 3.07 2.63 10.56
CA TYR A 104 2.84 3.83 11.38
C TYR A 104 1.39 3.97 11.88
N GLY A 105 0.42 3.31 11.23
CA GLY A 105 -1.00 3.36 11.60
C GLY A 105 -1.37 2.76 12.97
N LYS A 106 -0.40 2.26 13.76
CA LYS A 106 -0.67 1.66 15.08
C LYS A 106 -0.09 2.40 16.29
N SER A 107 0.81 3.37 16.12
CA SER A 107 1.41 4.01 17.31
C SER A 107 1.98 5.41 17.12
N ASP A 108 2.21 5.89 15.90
CA ASP A 108 2.90 7.17 15.71
C ASP A 108 2.31 7.91 14.50
N LEU A 109 1.27 8.70 14.80
CA LEU A 109 0.60 9.53 13.80
C LEU A 109 1.47 10.72 13.39
N SER A 110 2.47 11.10 14.19
CA SER A 110 3.36 12.24 13.97
C SER A 110 4.24 12.06 12.72
N ASN A 111 4.49 10.82 12.31
CA ASN A 111 5.34 10.53 11.16
C ASN A 111 4.54 10.56 9.85
N ARG A 112 4.90 11.49 8.95
CA ARG A 112 4.19 11.71 7.68
C ARG A 112 4.78 10.84 6.57
N VAL A 113 3.91 10.41 5.65
CA VAL A 113 4.35 9.73 4.43
C VAL A 113 5.04 10.73 3.51
N GLN A 114 6.23 10.38 3.00
CA GLN A 114 6.93 11.18 1.99
C GLN A 114 6.15 11.19 0.66
N VAL A 115 5.95 12.40 0.11
CA VAL A 115 5.18 12.61 -1.11
C VAL A 115 6.11 12.50 -2.32
N GLU A 116 6.27 11.29 -2.84
CA GLU A 116 7.09 10.99 -4.03
C GLU A 116 6.31 10.16 -5.06
N GLY A 117 6.78 10.13 -6.31
CA GLY A 117 6.20 9.30 -7.38
C GLY A 117 5.29 10.06 -8.35
N SER A 118 4.41 9.35 -9.05
CA SER A 118 3.49 9.92 -10.03
C SER A 118 2.45 10.85 -9.38
N ARG A 119 1.70 11.61 -10.18
CA ARG A 119 0.69 12.54 -9.68
C ARG A 119 -0.33 11.83 -8.78
N GLU A 120 -0.80 10.68 -9.21
CA GLU A 120 -1.80 9.85 -8.55
C GLU A 120 -1.28 9.33 -7.20
N ILE A 121 -0.01 8.89 -7.15
CA ILE A 121 0.62 8.45 -5.90
C ILE A 121 0.74 9.60 -4.90
N ARG A 122 1.14 10.79 -5.37
CA ARG A 122 1.24 11.97 -4.52
C ARG A 122 -0.12 12.39 -3.95
N GLU A 123 -1.18 12.31 -4.75
CA GLU A 123 -2.55 12.63 -4.33
C GLU A 123 -3.03 11.69 -3.21
N VAL A 124 -2.79 10.38 -3.33
CA VAL A 124 -3.11 9.43 -2.26
C VAL A 124 -2.27 9.66 -1.01
N ALA A 125 -0.96 9.93 -1.16
CA ALA A 125 -0.08 10.23 -0.03
C ALA A 125 -0.53 11.51 0.72
N GLN A 126 -0.97 12.54 -0.02
CA GLN A 126 -1.52 13.77 0.56
C GLN A 126 -2.82 13.51 1.31
N ALA A 127 -3.77 12.79 0.71
CA ALA A 127 -5.02 12.43 1.35
C ALA A 127 -4.79 11.61 2.64
N PHE A 128 -3.83 10.68 2.63
CA PHE A 128 -3.45 9.94 3.84
C PHE A 128 -2.88 10.86 4.92
N ASN A 129 -1.97 11.78 4.56
CA ASN A 129 -1.39 12.73 5.51
C ASN A 129 -2.44 13.68 6.11
N GLU A 130 -3.46 14.05 5.35
CA GLU A 130 -4.59 14.86 5.83
C GLU A 130 -5.43 14.09 6.87
N VAL A 131 -5.77 12.83 6.58
CA VAL A 131 -6.47 11.96 7.54
C VAL A 131 -5.63 11.74 8.80
N ALA A 132 -4.32 11.51 8.65
CA ALA A 132 -3.41 11.34 9.77
C ALA A 132 -3.35 12.60 10.66
N ALA A 133 -3.30 13.79 10.05
CA ALA A 133 -3.33 15.06 10.78
C ALA A 133 -4.64 15.28 11.54
N ASN A 134 -5.78 14.96 10.91
CA ASN A 134 -7.08 15.07 11.56
C ASN A 134 -7.20 14.10 12.74
N LEU A 135 -6.72 12.86 12.60
CA LEU A 135 -6.73 11.88 13.68
C LEU A 135 -5.81 12.29 14.84
N GLU A 136 -4.63 12.83 14.54
CA GLU A 136 -3.70 13.36 15.54
C GLU A 136 -4.34 14.51 16.34
N HIS A 137 -4.98 15.45 15.65
CA HIS A 137 -5.68 16.57 16.28
C HIS A 137 -6.83 16.10 17.18
N THR A 138 -7.67 15.17 16.70
CA THR A 138 -8.76 14.59 17.49
C THR A 138 -8.24 13.87 18.74
N GLU A 139 -7.12 13.15 18.63
CA GLU A 139 -6.54 12.50 19.82
C GLU A 139 -5.93 13.50 20.82
N GLN A 140 -5.32 14.58 20.35
CA GLN A 140 -4.84 15.66 21.23
C GLN A 140 -6.00 16.30 21.98
N LEU A 141 -7.11 16.61 21.29
CA LEU A 141 -8.32 17.13 21.89
C LEU A 141 -8.89 16.17 22.94
N ARG A 142 -9.02 14.87 22.60
CA ARG A 142 -9.51 13.85 23.54
C ARG A 142 -8.64 13.79 24.80
N ARG A 143 -7.32 13.81 24.65
CA ARG A 143 -6.39 13.80 25.81
C ARG A 143 -6.52 15.05 26.67
N SER A 144 -6.66 16.23 26.05
CA SER A 144 -6.89 17.48 26.78
C SER A 144 -8.21 17.40 27.56
N LEU A 145 -9.31 17.02 26.90
CA LEU A 145 -10.62 16.89 27.53
C LEU A 145 -10.59 15.94 28.73
N VAL A 146 -9.97 14.77 28.59
CA VAL A 146 -9.83 13.80 29.70
C VAL A 146 -9.02 14.40 30.85
N SER A 147 -7.94 15.14 30.56
CA SER A 147 -7.12 15.81 31.57
C SER A 147 -7.91 16.90 32.30
N ASP A 148 -8.61 17.75 31.55
CA ASP A 148 -9.37 18.88 32.07
C ASP A 148 -10.52 18.40 32.96
N VAL A 149 -11.26 17.38 32.50
CA VAL A 149 -12.33 16.74 33.28
C VAL A 149 -11.78 16.09 34.55
N ALA A 150 -10.64 15.39 34.47
CA ALA A 150 -10.02 14.81 35.66
C ALA A 150 -9.61 15.88 36.68
N HIS A 151 -9.19 17.06 36.22
CA HIS A 151 -8.86 18.19 37.09
C HIS A 151 -10.11 18.77 37.75
N GLU A 152 -11.15 19.06 36.97
CA GLU A 152 -12.42 19.63 37.43
C GLU A 152 -13.15 18.71 38.42
N LEU A 153 -13.01 17.38 38.28
CA LEU A 153 -13.60 16.42 39.23
C LEU A 153 -12.77 16.24 40.51
N ARG A 154 -11.44 16.42 40.46
CA ARG A 154 -10.56 16.21 41.62
C ARG A 154 -10.88 17.19 42.73
N THR A 155 -11.02 18.48 42.42
CA THR A 155 -11.30 19.54 43.39
C THR A 155 -12.56 19.28 44.22
N PRO A 156 -13.76 19.09 43.62
CA PRO A 156 -14.99 18.83 44.37
C PRO A 156 -14.95 17.51 45.13
N LEU A 157 -14.26 16.48 44.61
CA LEU A 157 -14.08 15.21 45.28
C LEU A 157 -13.19 15.33 46.53
N SER A 158 -12.10 16.10 46.45
CA SER A 158 -11.23 16.39 47.60
C SER A 158 -11.97 17.17 48.68
N VAL A 159 -12.81 18.13 48.30
CA VAL A 159 -13.67 18.87 49.25
C VAL A 159 -14.67 17.91 49.93
N LEU A 160 -15.29 17.01 49.17
CA LEU A 160 -16.23 16.03 49.72
C LEU A 160 -15.54 15.07 50.70
N GLN A 161 -14.34 14.58 50.37
CA GLN A 161 -13.54 13.74 51.27
C GLN A 161 -13.13 14.51 52.53
N ALA A 162 -12.64 15.74 52.40
CA ALA A 162 -12.21 16.55 53.54
C ALA A 162 -13.37 16.85 54.50
N ASN A 163 -14.55 17.20 53.98
CA ASN A 163 -15.74 17.43 54.81
C ASN A 163 -16.18 16.16 55.53
N THR A 164 -16.20 15.02 54.82
CA THR A 164 -16.61 13.74 55.42
C THR A 164 -15.62 13.30 56.50
N LEU A 165 -14.32 13.50 56.28
CA LEU A 165 -13.28 13.21 57.27
C LEU A 165 -13.39 14.12 58.49
N ALA A 166 -13.64 15.42 58.30
CA ALA A 166 -13.80 16.37 59.41
C ALA A 166 -15.01 16.04 60.31
N ILE A 167 -16.08 15.48 59.74
CA ILE A 167 -17.21 14.95 60.50
C ILE A 167 -16.81 13.67 61.26
N LEU A 168 -16.08 12.76 60.61
CA LEU A 168 -15.63 11.51 61.22
C LEU A 168 -14.67 11.73 62.40
N ASP A 169 -13.78 12.71 62.27
CA ASP A 169 -12.82 13.10 63.31
C ASP A 169 -13.45 13.96 64.44
N GLY A 170 -14.75 14.27 64.33
CA GLY A 170 -15.48 15.08 65.30
C GLY A 170 -15.09 16.57 65.33
N VAL A 171 -14.32 17.03 64.34
CA VAL A 171 -13.91 18.43 64.19
C VAL A 171 -15.10 19.30 63.79
N VAL A 172 -16.03 18.74 63.01
CA VAL A 172 -17.26 19.39 62.54
C VAL A 172 -18.48 18.60 63.04
N PRO A 173 -19.55 19.26 63.53
CA PRO A 173 -20.76 18.57 63.99
C PRO A 173 -21.45 17.80 62.86
N ASN A 174 -21.92 16.60 63.18
CA ASN A 174 -22.75 15.79 62.27
C ASN A 174 -24.21 16.24 62.34
N ASP A 175 -24.50 17.41 61.77
CA ASP A 175 -25.84 18.00 61.71
C ASP A 175 -26.41 17.99 60.28
N ASP A 176 -27.69 18.35 60.18
CA ASP A 176 -28.42 18.38 58.91
C ASP A 176 -27.79 19.35 57.89
N ASP A 177 -27.11 20.41 58.34
CA ASP A 177 -26.46 21.40 57.46
C ASP A 177 -25.21 20.81 56.77
N GLN A 178 -24.41 20.04 57.50
CA GLN A 178 -23.25 19.35 56.91
C GLN A 178 -23.65 18.22 55.97
N ILE A 179 -24.69 17.46 56.33
CA ILE A 179 -25.25 16.43 55.46
C ILE A 179 -25.80 17.08 54.17
N ALA A 180 -26.48 18.22 54.26
CA ALA A 180 -26.96 18.97 53.11
C ALA A 180 -25.81 19.45 52.20
N LYS A 181 -24.68 19.89 52.76
CA LYS A 181 -23.48 20.27 51.98
C LYS A 181 -22.91 19.09 51.20
N ILE A 182 -22.73 17.93 51.84
CA ILE A 182 -22.24 16.70 51.17
C ILE A 182 -23.22 16.24 50.08
N TYR A 183 -24.52 16.29 50.36
CA TYR A 183 -25.56 15.94 49.39
C TYR A 183 -25.53 16.86 48.16
N ASN A 184 -25.46 18.17 48.38
CA ASN A 184 -25.37 19.15 47.29
C ASN A 184 -24.12 18.96 46.43
N GLN A 185 -22.98 18.66 47.05
CA GLN A 185 -21.72 18.38 46.34
C GLN A 185 -21.80 17.10 45.50
N THR A 186 -22.39 16.03 46.04
CA THR A 186 -22.65 14.78 45.30
C THR A 186 -23.59 15.02 44.11
N ARG A 187 -24.63 15.85 44.30
CA ARG A 187 -25.56 16.23 43.23
C ARG A 187 -24.86 17.04 42.14
N HIS A 188 -23.94 17.93 42.50
CA HIS A 188 -23.14 18.69 41.54
C HIS A 188 -22.24 17.78 40.70
N LEU A 189 -21.51 16.86 41.35
CA LEU A 189 -20.70 15.83 40.66
C LEU A 189 -21.55 14.98 39.71
N THR A 190 -22.76 14.59 40.12
CA THR A 190 -23.69 13.81 39.29
C THR A 190 -24.09 14.58 38.03
N ARG A 191 -24.36 15.89 38.13
CA ARG A 191 -24.65 16.72 36.94
C ARG A 191 -23.47 16.77 35.99
N LEU A 192 -22.26 17.04 36.48
CA LEU A 192 -21.04 17.07 35.66
C LEU A 192 -20.80 15.76 34.89
N VAL A 193 -21.03 14.62 35.55
CA VAL A 193 -20.91 13.30 34.91
C VAL A 193 -21.97 13.11 33.82
N ASN A 194 -23.21 13.54 34.06
CA ASN A 194 -24.27 13.47 33.05
C ASN A 194 -23.99 14.39 31.85
N ASP A 195 -23.52 15.61 32.09
CA ASP A 195 -23.15 16.57 31.04
C ASP A 195 -22.01 16.00 30.17
N LEU A 196 -21.02 15.35 30.78
CA LEU A 196 -19.95 14.65 30.07
C LEU A 196 -20.47 13.47 29.25
N HIS A 197 -21.44 12.73 29.79
CA HIS A 197 -22.05 11.60 29.10
C HIS A 197 -22.82 12.07 27.86
N GLU A 198 -23.61 13.14 27.96
CA GLU A 198 -24.30 13.74 26.83
C GLU A 198 -23.33 14.25 25.75
N LEU A 199 -22.23 14.89 26.16
CA LEU A 199 -21.17 15.30 25.24
C LEU A 199 -20.56 14.11 24.50
N SER A 200 -20.27 13.00 25.21
CA SER A 200 -19.70 11.79 24.60
C SER A 200 -20.64 11.14 23.56
N LEU A 201 -21.95 11.19 23.82
CA LEU A 201 -22.97 10.68 22.89
C LEU A 201 -23.12 11.59 21.66
N ALA A 202 -23.03 12.90 21.84
CA ALA A 202 -23.05 13.86 20.73
C ALA A 202 -21.82 13.71 19.82
N GLU A 203 -20.63 13.55 20.39
CA GLU A 203 -19.40 13.29 19.63
C GLU A 203 -19.47 11.97 18.85
N ALA A 204 -19.95 10.88 19.47
CA ALA A 204 -20.10 9.60 18.80
C ALA A 204 -21.05 9.66 17.59
N LYS A 205 -22.13 10.45 17.70
CA LYS A 205 -23.11 10.65 16.61
C LYS A 205 -22.58 11.54 15.48
N ALA A 206 -21.68 12.47 15.77
CA ALA A 206 -21.05 13.32 14.76
C ALA A 206 -20.00 12.59 13.91
N MET A 207 -19.50 11.44 14.37
CA MET A 207 -18.49 10.63 13.68
C MET A 207 -19.05 9.47 12.83
N THR A 208 -20.37 9.27 12.81
CA THR A 208 -21.07 8.26 11.97
C THR A 208 -21.83 8.92 10.83
#